data_AF-A0A0A2L1P4-F1
#
_entry.id   AF-A0A0A2L1P4-F1
#
_cell.length_a   1.000
_cell.length_b   1.000
_cell.length_c   1.000
_cell.angle_alpha   90.00
_cell.angle_beta   90.00
_cell.angle_gamma   90.00
#
_symmetry.space_group_name_H-M   'P 1'
#
loop_
_entity.id
_entity.type
_entity.pdbx_description
1 polymer ?
#
loop_
_entity_poly.entity_id
_entity_poly.type
_entity_poly.pdbx_seq_one_letter_code
_entity_poly.pdbx_strand_id
1 'polypeptide(L)'
;MSFGFGVGDFLATLKLADELKKRFAQAPSEFKAISGEIKSLWAVLHDLNDIPKEGLSVRQKSEMESIVQKGREVLLEIEEKLSKSNVLAFATSNWKSKALRAWSRINWDPAEVKSLRSRITSCISLFKLVMGKINQELTLEIGAEVHSMKENHETQLRNEMLPWISEIDSSTRQHKVFNMRREGAGKWFLESEQFLLWIACKMSKTLLCTGVPGAGKAVLASILIDTLEEKFACDDSGNPGLHGSISDLYSQRQHSSSHLSEKEVQKELELVISRCGEVFFLIDALDECLDVRVRRQFLIWIEKILTFNDNTNIKVLVTTRHDDKFGNAFLSKDLTLEIKASREGVESFLDANLDYLPMFIQRNPNLWGYIRNQIIESAGAMFLLGHLYYSQRKVAEEPESVLDRCSAWGIMDWL
;
A
#
# COMPACT_ATOMS: atom_id res chain seq x y z
N MET A 1 -2.80 -31.50 -32.55
CA MET A 1 -2.08 -32.78 -32.41
C MET A 1 -1.09 -32.65 -31.26
N SER A 2 -1.50 -33.04 -30.05
CA SER A 2 -0.63 -33.02 -28.85
C SER A 2 -0.23 -34.45 -28.50
N PHE A 3 0.91 -34.90 -29.01
CA PHE A 3 1.61 -36.03 -28.38
C PHE A 3 2.36 -35.45 -27.19
N GLY A 4 1.63 -35.29 -26.09
CA GLY A 4 2.15 -34.71 -24.85
C GLY A 4 3.18 -35.65 -24.24
N PHE A 5 4.34 -35.09 -23.89
CA PHE A 5 5.38 -35.77 -23.14
C PHE A 5 4.80 -36.19 -21.78
N GLY A 6 4.48 -37.47 -21.62
CA GLY A 6 3.67 -37.95 -20.51
C GLY A 6 4.46 -38.16 -19.23
N VAL A 7 3.76 -38.34 -18.09
CA VAL A 7 4.37 -38.78 -16.81
C VAL A 7 5.17 -40.09 -17.00
N GLY A 8 4.70 -40.97 -17.89
CA GLY A 8 5.39 -42.21 -18.25
C GLY A 8 6.72 -41.98 -18.97
N ASP A 9 6.80 -41.00 -19.89
CA ASP A 9 8.03 -40.66 -20.61
C ASP A 9 9.08 -40.04 -19.69
N PHE A 10 8.63 -39.24 -18.74
CA PHE A 10 9.48 -38.66 -17.71
C PHE A 10 10.12 -39.74 -16.84
N LEU A 11 9.33 -40.66 -16.30
CA LEU A 11 9.83 -41.77 -15.47
C LEU A 11 10.74 -42.71 -16.25
N ALA A 12 10.46 -42.95 -17.54
CA ALA A 12 11.34 -43.72 -18.41
C ALA A 12 12.70 -43.02 -18.62
N THR A 13 12.69 -41.69 -18.80
CA THR A 13 13.91 -40.88 -18.94
C THR A 13 14.74 -40.89 -17.67
N LEU A 14 14.11 -40.78 -16.49
CA LEU A 14 14.79 -40.85 -15.20
C LEU A 14 15.42 -42.23 -14.96
N LYS A 15 14.71 -43.31 -15.30
CA LYS A 15 15.24 -44.69 -15.23
C LYS A 15 16.45 -44.88 -16.17
N LEU A 16 16.36 -44.35 -17.39
CA LEU A 16 17.48 -44.39 -18.34
C LEU A 16 18.71 -43.65 -17.81
N ALA A 17 18.51 -42.46 -17.23
CA ALA A 17 19.58 -41.69 -16.61
C ALA A 17 20.23 -42.44 -15.44
N ASP A 18 19.45 -43.12 -14.59
CA ASP A 18 19.96 -43.91 -13.47
C ASP A 18 20.76 -45.13 -13.93
N GLU A 19 20.27 -45.84 -14.95
CA GLU A 19 20.96 -46.98 -15.55
C GLU A 19 22.30 -46.56 -16.19
N LEU A 20 22.31 -45.46 -16.95
CA LEU A 20 23.53 -44.91 -17.53
C LEU A 20 24.51 -44.44 -16.46
N LYS A 21 24.03 -43.75 -15.42
CA LYS A 21 24.83 -43.36 -14.25
C LYS A 21 25.52 -44.56 -13.60
N LYS A 22 24.82 -45.70 -13.45
CA LYS A 22 25.38 -46.95 -12.92
C LYS A 22 26.41 -47.58 -13.85
N ARG A 23 26.17 -47.60 -15.17
CA ARG A 23 27.13 -48.11 -16.17
C ARG A 23 28.42 -47.29 -16.21
N PHE A 24 28.30 -45.96 -16.15
CA PHE A 24 29.44 -45.04 -16.11
C PHE A 24 30.19 -44.99 -14.77
N ALA A 25 29.67 -45.63 -13.71
CA ALA A 25 30.38 -45.72 -12.44
C ALA A 25 31.68 -46.52 -12.53
N GLN A 26 31.80 -47.39 -13.55
CA GLN A 26 32.96 -48.25 -13.80
C GLN A 26 33.82 -47.78 -14.98
N ALA A 27 33.50 -46.62 -15.55
CA ALA A 27 34.18 -46.13 -16.72
C ALA A 27 35.65 -45.78 -16.40
N PRO A 28 36.60 -45.99 -17.34
CA PRO A 28 37.98 -45.53 -17.21
C PRO A 28 38.08 -44.02 -16.95
N SER A 29 39.23 -43.57 -16.44
CA SER A 29 39.50 -42.15 -16.13
C SER A 29 39.25 -41.21 -17.31
N GLU A 30 39.43 -41.69 -18.53
CA GLU A 30 39.19 -40.97 -19.79
C GLU A 30 37.72 -40.52 -19.96
N PHE A 31 36.76 -41.24 -19.36
CA PHE A 31 35.32 -40.93 -19.45
C PHE A 31 34.79 -40.19 -18.21
N LYS A 32 35.66 -39.80 -17.26
CA LYS A 32 35.26 -39.20 -15.98
C LYS A 32 34.45 -37.91 -16.14
N ALA A 33 34.74 -37.11 -17.17
CA ALA A 33 34.03 -35.86 -17.45
C ALA A 33 32.57 -36.11 -17.85
N ILE A 34 32.32 -37.01 -18.81
CA ILE A 34 30.96 -37.42 -19.21
C ILE A 34 30.22 -38.11 -18.06
N SER A 35 30.91 -38.97 -17.30
CA SER A 35 30.34 -39.61 -16.10
C SER A 35 29.84 -38.59 -15.08
N GLY A 36 30.59 -37.50 -14.84
CA GLY A 36 30.19 -36.40 -13.97
C GLY A 36 28.98 -35.62 -14.48
N GLU A 37 28.91 -35.39 -15.79
CA GLU A 37 27.79 -34.68 -16.42
C GLU A 37 26.51 -35.52 -16.46
N ILE A 38 26.59 -36.83 -16.72
CA ILE A 38 25.45 -37.75 -16.63
C ILE A 38 24.91 -37.80 -15.20
N LYS A 39 25.79 -37.83 -14.19
CA LYS A 39 25.38 -37.73 -12.78
C LYS A 39 24.64 -36.42 -12.48
N SER A 40 25.13 -35.32 -13.03
CA SER A 40 24.52 -33.99 -12.87
C SER A 40 23.17 -33.90 -13.57
N LEU A 41 23.05 -34.46 -14.77
CA LEU A 41 21.79 -34.54 -15.51
C LEU A 41 20.77 -35.43 -14.79
N TRP A 42 21.20 -36.56 -14.25
CA TRP A 42 20.36 -37.41 -13.41
C TRP A 42 19.85 -36.67 -12.17
N ALA A 43 20.69 -35.88 -11.50
CA ALA A 43 20.28 -35.09 -10.34
C ALA A 43 19.22 -34.05 -10.73
N VAL A 44 19.42 -33.34 -11.84
CA VAL A 44 18.41 -32.41 -12.38
C VAL A 44 17.08 -33.10 -12.70
N LEU A 45 17.12 -34.27 -13.36
CA LEU A 45 15.91 -35.03 -13.68
C LEU A 45 15.23 -35.57 -12.42
N HIS A 46 15.99 -35.89 -11.39
CA HIS A 46 15.44 -36.29 -10.09
C HIS A 46 14.76 -35.10 -9.41
N ASP A 47 15.43 -33.96 -9.33
CA ASP A 47 14.86 -32.74 -8.72
C ASP A 47 13.57 -32.32 -9.44
N LEU A 48 13.52 -32.45 -10.77
CA LEU A 48 12.30 -32.21 -11.56
C LEU A 48 11.15 -33.17 -11.23
N ASN A 49 11.44 -34.39 -10.78
CA ASN A 49 10.43 -35.38 -10.41
C ASN A 49 9.74 -35.01 -9.09
N ASP A 50 10.49 -34.39 -8.18
CA ASP A 50 10.05 -34.09 -6.83
C ASP A 50 9.20 -32.80 -6.77
N ILE A 51 9.15 -32.03 -7.86
CA ILE A 51 8.34 -30.81 -7.94
C ILE A 51 6.85 -31.17 -8.12
N PRO A 52 5.96 -30.69 -7.23
CA PRO A 52 4.53 -30.85 -7.40
C PRO A 52 4.06 -30.18 -8.69
N LYS A 53 3.28 -30.90 -9.52
CA LYS A 53 2.73 -30.36 -10.76
C LYS A 53 1.50 -29.46 -10.54
N GLU A 54 0.94 -29.53 -9.35
CA GLU A 54 -0.17 -28.71 -8.85
C GLU A 54 0.42 -27.36 -8.41
N GLY A 55 0.17 -26.29 -9.18
CA GLY A 55 0.71 -24.95 -8.93
C GLY A 55 1.58 -24.39 -10.06
N LEU A 56 2.12 -25.24 -10.95
CA LEU A 56 2.93 -24.76 -12.08
C LEU A 56 2.07 -24.23 -13.23
N SER A 57 2.48 -23.10 -13.81
CA SER A 57 1.86 -22.52 -15.00
C SER A 57 2.04 -23.41 -16.24
N VAL A 58 1.16 -23.24 -17.24
CA VAL A 58 1.24 -23.96 -18.53
C VAL A 58 2.61 -23.76 -19.19
N ARG A 59 3.18 -22.56 -19.06
CA ARG A 59 4.50 -22.23 -19.61
C ARG A 59 5.63 -22.96 -18.86
N GLN A 60 5.62 -22.95 -17.54
CA GLN A 60 6.63 -23.65 -16.72
C GLN A 60 6.61 -25.16 -17.00
N LYS A 61 5.42 -25.75 -17.11
CA LYS A 61 5.23 -27.18 -17.47
C LYS A 61 5.86 -27.49 -18.83
N SER A 62 5.59 -26.67 -19.84
CA SER A 62 6.17 -26.83 -21.18
C SER A 62 7.69 -26.67 -21.20
N GLU A 63 8.23 -25.70 -20.45
CA GLU A 63 9.68 -25.49 -20.32
C GLU A 63 10.37 -26.71 -19.67
N MET A 64 9.77 -27.29 -18.62
CA MET A 64 10.24 -28.53 -17.97
C MET A 64 10.19 -29.73 -18.92
N GLU A 65 9.08 -29.94 -19.62
CA GLU A 65 8.93 -31.03 -20.60
C GLU A 65 9.99 -30.94 -21.71
N SER A 66 10.27 -29.74 -22.21
CA SER A 66 11.34 -29.49 -23.19
C SER A 66 12.73 -29.86 -22.65
N ILE A 67 13.03 -29.55 -21.37
CA ILE A 67 14.31 -29.92 -20.75
C ILE A 67 14.45 -31.44 -20.66
N VAL A 68 13.40 -32.13 -20.24
CA VAL A 68 13.43 -33.59 -20.08
C VAL A 68 13.55 -34.26 -21.44
N GLN A 69 12.84 -33.78 -22.45
CA GLN A 69 12.95 -34.28 -23.82
C GLN A 69 14.38 -34.11 -24.36
N LYS A 70 14.99 -32.94 -24.21
CA LYS A 70 16.39 -32.71 -24.62
C LYS A 70 17.37 -33.58 -23.85
N GLY A 71 17.14 -33.80 -22.55
CA GLY A 71 17.92 -34.72 -21.73
C GLY A 71 17.80 -36.17 -22.23
N ARG A 72 16.58 -36.62 -22.52
CA ARG A 72 16.28 -37.96 -23.06
C ARG A 72 17.00 -38.22 -24.37
N GLU A 73 16.98 -37.27 -25.30
CA GLU A 73 17.67 -37.40 -26.60
C GLU A 73 19.17 -37.64 -26.41
N VAL A 74 19.81 -36.92 -25.49
CA VAL A 74 21.24 -37.10 -25.19
C VAL A 74 21.50 -38.46 -24.54
N LEU A 75 20.63 -38.87 -23.60
CA LEU A 75 20.77 -40.16 -22.91
C LEU A 75 20.59 -41.34 -23.87
N LEU A 76 19.62 -41.28 -24.78
CA LEU A 76 19.39 -42.31 -25.80
C LEU A 76 20.57 -42.44 -26.76
N GLU A 77 21.17 -41.33 -27.19
CA GLU A 77 22.36 -41.35 -28.04
C GLU A 77 23.56 -42.01 -27.32
N ILE A 78 23.72 -41.74 -26.02
CA ILE A 78 24.74 -42.38 -25.19
C ILE A 78 24.46 -43.88 -25.02
N GLU A 79 23.20 -44.26 -24.80
CA GLU A 79 22.78 -45.66 -24.70
C GLU A 79 23.02 -46.43 -26.00
N GLU A 80 22.68 -45.85 -27.15
CA GLU A 80 22.90 -46.43 -28.46
C GLU A 80 24.41 -46.70 -28.69
N LYS A 81 25.27 -45.75 -28.32
CA LYS A 81 26.72 -45.94 -28.41
C LYS A 81 27.24 -47.03 -27.48
N LEU A 82 26.74 -47.11 -26.25
CA LEU A 82 27.17 -48.15 -25.30
C LEU A 82 26.67 -49.55 -25.67
N SER A 83 25.45 -49.65 -26.22
CA SER A 83 24.86 -50.93 -26.64
C SER A 83 25.57 -51.53 -27.84
N LYS A 84 26.00 -50.70 -28.82
CA LYS A 84 26.86 -51.13 -29.95
C LYS A 84 28.20 -51.74 -29.50
N SER A 85 28.70 -51.36 -28.32
CA SER A 85 29.98 -51.84 -27.76
C SER A 85 29.84 -52.98 -26.75
N ASN A 86 28.62 -53.51 -26.54
CA ASN A 86 28.33 -54.65 -25.67
C ASN A 86 28.77 -54.44 -24.19
N VAL A 87 28.67 -53.20 -23.69
CA VAL A 87 28.94 -52.86 -22.28
C VAL A 87 27.78 -53.34 -21.41
N LEU A 88 27.92 -54.52 -20.79
CA LEU A 88 26.88 -55.15 -19.97
C LEU A 88 26.79 -54.53 -18.56
N ALA A 89 25.55 -54.33 -18.09
CA ALA A 89 25.25 -54.10 -16.68
C ALA A 89 25.37 -55.41 -15.87
N PHE A 90 25.73 -55.28 -14.59
CA PHE A 90 25.99 -56.33 -13.60
C PHE A 90 25.20 -57.63 -13.76
N ALA A 91 25.83 -58.73 -14.18
CA ALA A 91 25.15 -60.04 -14.21
C ALA A 91 26.02 -61.32 -14.04
N THR A 92 27.35 -61.26 -13.85
CA THR A 92 28.14 -62.51 -13.70
C THR A 92 29.31 -62.39 -12.73
N SER A 93 29.75 -63.50 -12.13
CA SER A 93 30.89 -63.60 -11.18
C SER A 93 32.25 -63.13 -11.72
N ASN A 94 32.32 -62.70 -12.99
CA ASN A 94 33.49 -62.12 -13.66
C ASN A 94 33.18 -60.77 -14.34
N TRP A 95 32.18 -60.03 -13.83
CA TRP A 95 31.66 -58.81 -14.47
C TRP A 95 32.71 -57.70 -14.58
N LYS A 96 33.61 -57.55 -13.61
CA LYS A 96 34.59 -56.44 -13.57
C LYS A 96 35.60 -56.49 -14.71
N SER A 97 36.14 -57.68 -15.01
CA SER A 97 37.09 -57.90 -16.11
C SER A 97 36.41 -57.91 -17.48
N LYS A 98 35.13 -58.32 -17.56
CA LYS A 98 34.32 -58.18 -18.78
C LYS A 98 33.95 -56.73 -19.08
N ALA A 99 33.59 -55.95 -18.06
CA ALA A 99 33.29 -54.52 -18.18
C ALA A 99 34.51 -53.74 -18.68
N LEU A 100 35.69 -53.97 -18.08
CA LEU A 100 36.94 -53.35 -18.54
C LEU A 100 37.27 -53.67 -20.01
N ARG A 101 37.05 -54.91 -20.45
CA ARG A 101 37.21 -55.30 -21.87
C ARG A 101 36.17 -54.67 -22.79
N ALA A 102 34.96 -54.42 -22.31
CA ALA A 102 33.94 -53.73 -23.09
C ALA A 102 34.28 -52.25 -23.24
N TRP A 103 34.76 -51.61 -22.17
CA TRP A 103 35.26 -50.23 -22.20
C TRP A 103 36.50 -50.06 -23.08
N SER A 104 37.42 -51.03 -23.11
CA SER A 104 38.60 -50.97 -23.98
C SER A 104 38.29 -51.10 -25.48
N ARG A 105 37.05 -51.48 -25.84
CA ARG A 105 36.57 -51.57 -27.23
C ARG A 105 35.83 -50.32 -27.69
N ILE A 106 35.58 -49.39 -26.77
CA ILE A 106 34.91 -48.12 -27.08
C ILE A 106 35.96 -47.16 -27.62
N ASN A 107 35.77 -46.74 -28.87
CA ASN A 107 36.52 -45.64 -29.47
C ASN A 107 35.54 -44.49 -29.76
N TRP A 108 35.58 -43.43 -28.93
CA TRP A 108 34.71 -42.26 -29.07
C TRP A 108 35.47 -41.10 -29.71
N ASP A 109 34.89 -40.46 -30.72
CA ASP A 109 35.45 -39.25 -31.31
C ASP A 109 35.40 -38.10 -30.27
N PRO A 110 36.56 -37.46 -29.96
CA PRO A 110 36.60 -36.31 -29.07
C PRO A 110 35.62 -35.17 -29.42
N ALA A 111 35.32 -34.96 -30.71
CA ALA A 111 34.36 -33.93 -31.14
C ALA A 111 32.91 -34.28 -30.75
N GLU A 112 32.53 -35.55 -30.88
CA GLU A 112 31.22 -36.05 -30.47
C GLU A 112 31.05 -36.03 -28.95
N VAL A 113 32.08 -36.44 -28.22
CA VAL A 113 32.14 -36.34 -26.74
C VAL A 113 31.91 -34.91 -26.30
N LYS A 114 32.60 -33.95 -26.93
CA LYS A 114 32.42 -32.52 -26.63
C LYS A 114 31.01 -32.04 -26.94
N SER A 115 30.40 -32.51 -28.04
CA SER A 115 29.03 -32.19 -28.43
C SER A 115 28.01 -32.70 -27.41
N LEU A 116 28.10 -33.99 -27.02
CA LEU A 116 27.25 -34.59 -25.99
C LEU A 116 27.33 -33.81 -24.68
N ARG A 117 28.56 -33.51 -24.25
CA ARG A 117 28.81 -32.73 -23.04
C ARG A 117 28.19 -31.34 -23.06
N SER A 118 28.33 -30.63 -24.18
CA SER A 118 27.72 -29.32 -24.37
C SER A 118 26.20 -29.36 -24.28
N ARG A 119 25.57 -30.42 -24.82
CA ARG A 119 24.12 -30.60 -24.75
C ARG A 119 23.65 -30.91 -23.33
N ILE A 120 24.36 -31.78 -22.60
CA ILE A 120 24.07 -32.04 -21.18
C ILE A 120 24.18 -30.74 -20.36
N THR A 121 25.27 -30.01 -20.55
CA THR A 121 25.50 -28.73 -19.85
C THR A 121 24.40 -27.71 -20.17
N SER A 122 23.95 -27.64 -21.42
CA SER A 122 22.84 -26.79 -21.84
C SER A 122 21.53 -27.16 -21.13
N CYS A 123 21.19 -28.45 -21.04
CA CYS A 123 20.02 -28.92 -20.29
C CYS A 123 20.07 -28.51 -18.81
N ILE A 124 21.23 -28.67 -18.18
CA ILE A 124 21.43 -28.28 -16.77
C ILE A 124 21.26 -26.77 -16.59
N SER A 125 21.82 -25.95 -17.49
CA SER A 125 21.70 -24.49 -17.43
C SER A 125 20.26 -24.02 -17.61
N LEU A 126 19.52 -24.62 -18.55
CA LEU A 126 18.10 -24.31 -18.76
C LEU A 126 17.27 -24.66 -17.52
N PHE A 127 17.52 -25.82 -16.91
CA PHE A 127 16.87 -26.19 -15.66
C PHE A 127 17.11 -25.17 -14.55
N LYS A 128 18.38 -24.79 -14.32
CA LYS A 128 18.73 -23.77 -13.31
C LYS A 128 17.98 -22.46 -13.53
N LEU A 129 17.82 -22.04 -14.79
CA LEU A 129 17.10 -20.81 -15.13
C LEU A 129 15.60 -20.92 -14.86
N VAL A 130 14.96 -22.05 -15.19
CA VAL A 130 13.55 -22.29 -14.90
C VAL A 130 13.31 -22.34 -13.39
N MET A 131 14.15 -23.07 -12.65
CA MET A 131 14.06 -23.13 -11.18
C MET A 131 14.30 -21.77 -10.53
N GLY A 132 15.23 -20.97 -11.06
CA GLY A 132 15.44 -19.60 -10.60
C GLY A 132 14.18 -18.75 -10.74
N LYS A 133 13.47 -18.85 -11.88
CA LYS A 133 12.21 -18.13 -12.10
C LYS A 133 11.11 -18.60 -11.15
N ILE A 134 10.91 -19.91 -11.02
CA ILE A 134 9.88 -20.49 -10.14
C ILE A 134 10.12 -20.05 -8.69
N ASN A 135 11.36 -20.16 -8.21
CA ASN A 135 11.72 -19.76 -6.85
C ASN A 135 11.52 -18.25 -6.64
N GLN A 136 11.88 -17.42 -7.62
CA GLN A 136 11.69 -15.98 -7.52
C GLN A 136 10.19 -15.60 -7.47
N GLU A 137 9.37 -16.22 -8.32
CA GLU A 137 7.92 -15.98 -8.36
C GLU A 137 7.25 -16.38 -7.05
N LEU A 138 7.55 -17.59 -6.53
CA LEU A 138 7.09 -18.04 -5.22
C LEU A 138 7.54 -17.11 -4.08
N THR A 139 8.79 -16.63 -4.12
CA THR A 139 9.31 -15.71 -3.09
C THR A 139 8.55 -14.38 -3.10
N LEU A 140 8.20 -13.87 -4.29
CA LEU A 140 7.42 -12.64 -4.42
C LEU A 140 5.97 -12.83 -3.96
N GLU A 141 5.35 -13.96 -4.31
CA GLU A 141 3.98 -14.28 -3.89
C GLU A 141 3.88 -14.43 -2.36
N ILE A 142 4.76 -15.22 -1.75
CA ILE A 142 4.85 -15.34 -0.29
C ILE A 142 5.12 -13.98 0.35
N GLY A 143 6.01 -13.17 -0.23
CA GLY A 143 6.31 -11.83 0.26
C GLY A 143 5.08 -10.91 0.25
N ALA A 144 4.31 -10.92 -0.83
CA ALA A 144 3.08 -10.14 -0.95
C ALA A 144 1.99 -10.65 0.01
N GLU A 145 1.84 -11.96 0.15
CA GLU A 145 0.86 -12.55 1.05
C GLU A 145 1.19 -12.21 2.51
N VAL A 146 2.45 -12.37 2.93
CA VAL A 146 2.93 -11.98 4.27
C VAL A 146 2.74 -10.48 4.52
N HIS A 147 3.00 -9.63 3.53
CA HIS A 147 2.74 -8.18 3.65
C HIS A 147 1.26 -7.92 3.91
N SER A 148 0.38 -8.50 3.10
CA SER A 148 -1.07 -8.33 3.25
C SER A 148 -1.57 -8.86 4.60
N MET A 149 -1.03 -9.99 5.08
CA MET A 149 -1.36 -10.53 6.40
C MET A 149 -0.93 -9.58 7.53
N LYS A 150 0.25 -8.95 7.40
CA LYS A 150 0.74 -7.98 8.38
C LYS A 150 -0.14 -6.72 8.40
N GLU A 151 -0.47 -6.15 7.25
CA GLU A 151 -1.36 -4.99 7.14
C GLU A 151 -2.76 -5.26 7.70
N ASN A 152 -3.31 -6.44 7.38
CA ASN A 152 -4.61 -6.87 7.92
C ASN A 152 -4.55 -7.02 9.44
N HIS A 153 -3.47 -7.57 9.98
CA HIS A 153 -3.30 -7.72 11.43
C HIS A 153 -3.16 -6.37 12.13
N GLU A 154 -2.37 -5.44 11.57
CA GLU A 154 -2.23 -4.08 12.10
C GLU A 154 -3.57 -3.32 12.07
N THR A 155 -4.34 -3.47 10.98
CA THR A 155 -5.68 -2.88 10.86
C THR A 155 -6.64 -3.48 11.89
N GLN A 156 -6.59 -4.78 12.10
CA GLN A 156 -7.42 -5.45 13.09
C GLN A 156 -7.09 -4.97 14.51
N LEU A 157 -5.80 -4.96 14.89
CA LEU A 157 -5.35 -4.46 16.18
C LEU A 157 -5.80 -3.00 16.40
N ARG A 158 -5.65 -2.14 15.39
CA ARG A 158 -6.13 -0.76 15.45
C ARG A 158 -7.63 -0.69 15.74
N ASN A 159 -8.44 -1.48 15.05
CA ASN A 159 -9.90 -1.49 15.22
C ASN A 159 -10.33 -2.00 16.60
N GLU A 160 -9.55 -2.87 17.23
CA GLU A 160 -9.78 -3.35 18.60
C GLU A 160 -9.31 -2.34 19.66
N MET A 161 -8.18 -1.67 19.42
CA MET A 161 -7.56 -0.73 20.36
C MET A 161 -8.26 0.64 20.40
N LEU A 162 -8.78 1.12 19.29
CA LEU A 162 -9.41 2.45 19.22
C LEU A 162 -10.58 2.59 20.22
N PRO A 163 -11.56 1.67 20.28
CA PRO A 163 -12.63 1.71 21.27
C PRO A 163 -12.14 1.63 22.72
N TRP A 164 -11.01 0.95 22.95
CA TRP A 164 -10.41 0.85 24.28
C TRP A 164 -9.81 2.19 24.75
N ILE A 165 -9.17 2.93 23.83
CA ILE A 165 -8.54 4.24 24.11
C ILE A 165 -9.59 5.35 24.19
N SER A 166 -10.57 5.35 23.30
CA SER A 166 -11.62 6.37 23.25
C SER A 166 -12.93 5.78 22.73
N GLU A 167 -14.02 6.10 23.41
CA GLU A 167 -15.37 5.77 22.94
C GLU A 167 -15.80 6.63 21.71
N ILE A 168 -15.04 7.68 21.38
CA ILE A 168 -15.37 8.61 20.30
C ILE A 168 -14.81 8.09 18.98
N ASP A 169 -15.70 7.71 18.06
CA ASP A 169 -15.35 7.36 16.69
C ASP A 169 -15.03 8.62 15.86
N SER A 170 -13.77 9.05 15.94
CA SER A 170 -13.26 10.22 15.22
C SER A 170 -13.08 9.96 13.71
N SER A 171 -12.74 8.74 13.31
CA SER A 171 -12.48 8.40 11.90
C SER A 171 -13.75 8.45 11.06
N THR A 172 -14.86 7.87 11.54
CA THR A 172 -16.14 7.97 10.83
C THR A 172 -16.64 9.41 10.76
N ARG A 173 -16.45 10.21 11.82
CA ARG A 173 -16.80 11.63 11.82
C ARG A 173 -15.98 12.41 10.80
N GLN A 174 -14.66 12.22 10.79
CA GLN A 174 -13.76 12.85 9.81
C GLN A 174 -14.12 12.46 8.39
N HIS A 175 -14.32 11.16 8.12
CA HIS A 175 -14.64 10.66 6.78
C HIS A 175 -15.99 11.20 6.28
N LYS A 176 -16.98 11.36 7.16
CA LYS A 176 -18.25 12.03 6.83
C LYS A 176 -18.06 13.50 6.48
N VAL A 177 -17.29 14.24 7.27
CA VAL A 177 -17.00 15.67 7.02
C VAL A 177 -16.18 15.84 5.73
N PHE A 178 -15.22 14.95 5.50
CA PHE A 178 -14.41 14.93 4.30
C PHE A 178 -15.24 14.61 3.05
N ASN A 179 -16.15 13.63 3.10
CA ASN A 179 -17.01 13.30 1.96
C ASN A 179 -18.03 14.39 1.61
N MET A 180 -18.25 15.37 2.49
CA MET A 180 -19.00 16.58 2.16
C MET A 180 -18.18 17.59 1.35
N ARG A 181 -16.87 17.38 1.21
CA ARG A 181 -15.98 18.18 0.37
C ARG A 181 -16.37 18.04 -1.10
N ARG A 182 -16.23 19.12 -1.85
CA ARG A 182 -16.21 19.11 -3.30
C ARG A 182 -14.82 19.50 -3.79
N GLU A 183 -14.48 19.05 -4.99
CA GLU A 183 -13.18 19.30 -5.62
C GLU A 183 -12.83 20.81 -5.62
N GLY A 184 -11.59 21.15 -5.27
CA GLY A 184 -11.12 22.54 -5.16
C GLY A 184 -11.39 23.25 -3.81
N ALA A 185 -12.23 22.69 -2.93
CA ALA A 185 -12.46 23.28 -1.61
C ALA A 185 -11.18 23.29 -0.75
N GLY A 186 -10.96 24.40 -0.02
CA GLY A 186 -9.85 24.59 0.91
C GLY A 186 -8.51 25.03 0.31
N LYS A 187 -8.40 25.11 -1.03
CA LYS A 187 -7.14 25.49 -1.71
C LYS A 187 -6.61 26.87 -1.28
N TRP A 188 -7.51 27.86 -1.16
CA TRP A 188 -7.17 29.21 -0.70
C TRP A 188 -6.51 29.21 0.70
N PHE A 189 -6.87 28.26 1.56
CA PHE A 189 -6.31 28.13 2.90
C PHE A 189 -4.91 27.53 2.82
N LEU A 190 -4.75 26.46 2.04
CA LEU A 190 -3.46 25.77 1.84
C LEU A 190 -2.41 26.65 1.13
N GLU A 191 -2.85 27.66 0.39
CA GLU A 191 -2.00 28.64 -0.29
C GLU A 191 -1.80 29.93 0.53
N SER A 192 -2.44 30.04 1.70
CA SER A 192 -2.31 31.23 2.55
C SER A 192 -0.90 31.34 3.12
N GLU A 193 -0.41 32.58 3.23
CA GLU A 193 0.92 32.86 3.77
C GLU A 193 1.05 32.31 5.20
N GLN A 194 0.02 32.45 6.03
CA GLN A 194 0.01 31.99 7.41
C GLN A 194 0.14 30.46 7.48
N PHE A 195 -0.58 29.72 6.63
CA PHE A 195 -0.46 28.26 6.59
C PHE A 195 0.93 27.83 6.09
N LEU A 196 1.42 28.44 5.00
CA LEU A 196 2.73 28.11 4.44
C LEU A 196 3.86 28.42 5.42
N LEU A 197 3.79 29.55 6.13
CA LEU A 197 4.72 29.90 7.21
C LEU A 197 4.61 28.91 8.38
N TRP A 198 3.39 28.56 8.79
CA TRP A 198 3.17 27.59 9.85
C TRP A 198 3.77 26.22 9.51
N ILE A 199 3.70 25.77 8.26
CA ILE A 199 4.33 24.51 7.84
C ILE A 199 5.86 24.65 7.75
N ALA A 200 6.36 25.69 7.09
CA ALA A 200 7.78 25.81 6.75
C ALA A 200 8.67 26.28 7.92
N CYS A 201 8.16 27.14 8.79
CA CYS A 201 8.95 27.78 9.84
C CYS A 201 8.98 26.92 11.10
N LYS A 202 10.17 26.56 11.59
CA LYS A 202 10.32 25.84 12.88
C LYS A 202 9.97 26.68 14.11
N MET A 203 10.06 28.01 14.00
CA MET A 203 9.75 28.91 15.12
C MET A 203 8.24 29.13 15.28
N SER A 204 7.47 29.00 14.19
CA SER A 204 6.01 29.09 14.22
C SER A 204 5.44 27.75 14.65
N LYS A 205 5.02 27.66 15.91
CA LYS A 205 4.49 26.43 16.50
C LYS A 205 2.97 26.40 16.45
N THR A 206 2.31 27.56 16.47
CA THR A 206 0.86 27.67 16.58
C THR A 206 0.22 28.40 15.40
N LEU A 207 -0.90 27.89 14.89
CA LEU A 207 -1.78 28.57 13.94
C LEU A 207 -3.22 28.58 14.45
N LEU A 208 -3.70 29.76 14.81
CA LEU A 208 -5.07 29.95 15.28
C LEU A 208 -5.99 30.35 14.14
N CYS A 209 -6.97 29.51 13.86
CA CYS A 209 -7.96 29.71 12.82
C CYS A 209 -9.31 30.15 13.42
N THR A 210 -9.73 31.38 13.17
CA THR A 210 -11.00 31.91 13.71
C THR A 210 -12.04 32.00 12.61
N GLY A 211 -13.30 31.70 12.88
CA GLY A 211 -14.34 31.78 11.84
C GLY A 211 -15.75 31.81 12.42
N VAL A 212 -16.69 32.41 11.70
CA VAL A 212 -18.12 32.34 12.06
C VAL A 212 -18.64 30.90 12.00
N PRO A 213 -19.75 30.57 12.70
CA PRO A 213 -20.45 29.30 12.49
C PRO A 213 -20.79 29.10 11.01
N GLY A 214 -20.62 27.88 10.49
CA GLY A 214 -20.89 27.57 9.08
C GLY A 214 -19.83 28.05 8.08
N ALA A 215 -18.73 28.67 8.50
CA ALA A 215 -17.63 29.08 7.61
C ALA A 215 -16.81 27.93 7.00
N GLY A 216 -17.06 26.68 7.43
CA GLY A 216 -16.36 25.49 6.90
C GLY A 216 -15.10 25.08 7.66
N LYS A 217 -14.93 25.51 8.92
CA LYS A 217 -13.75 25.17 9.76
C LYS A 217 -13.49 23.67 9.88
N ALA A 218 -14.53 22.87 10.18
CA ALA A 218 -14.40 21.42 10.28
C ALA A 218 -14.05 20.75 8.94
N VAL A 219 -14.60 21.26 7.83
CA VAL A 219 -14.25 20.78 6.48
C VAL A 219 -12.79 21.09 6.19
N LEU A 220 -12.31 22.29 6.52
CA LEU A 220 -10.90 22.65 6.40
C LEU A 220 -10.01 21.77 7.28
N ALA A 221 -10.41 21.50 8.52
CA ALA A 221 -9.69 20.58 9.40
C ALA A 221 -9.53 19.19 8.75
N SER A 222 -10.59 18.64 8.14
CA SER A 222 -10.49 17.36 7.43
C SER A 222 -9.55 17.43 6.22
N ILE A 223 -9.59 18.51 5.43
CA ILE A 223 -8.69 18.72 4.28
C ILE A 223 -7.23 18.81 4.74
N LEU A 224 -6.99 19.43 5.89
CA LEU A 224 -5.66 19.59 6.45
C LEU A 224 -5.06 18.26 6.88
N ILE A 225 -5.85 17.36 7.49
CA ILE A 225 -5.36 16.03 7.86
C ILE A 225 -4.88 15.30 6.62
N ASP A 226 -5.73 15.21 5.59
CA ASP A 226 -5.38 14.53 4.35
C ASP A 226 -4.16 15.16 3.65
N THR A 227 -4.09 16.50 3.60
CA THR A 227 -2.95 17.20 2.99
C THR A 227 -1.65 16.96 3.75
N LEU A 228 -1.71 16.92 5.09
CA LEU A 228 -0.55 16.63 5.93
C LEU A 228 -0.14 15.17 5.82
N GLU A 229 -1.09 14.24 5.78
CA GLU A 229 -0.84 12.81 5.56
C GLU A 229 -0.19 12.58 4.20
N GLU A 230 -0.66 13.22 3.12
CA GLU A 230 -0.03 13.13 1.80
C GLU A 230 1.38 13.74 1.77
N LYS A 231 1.56 14.92 2.38
CA LYS A 231 2.83 15.66 2.33
C LYS A 231 3.91 15.06 3.22
N PHE A 232 3.51 14.45 4.32
CA PHE A 232 4.39 13.85 5.33
C PHE A 232 4.22 12.33 5.42
N ALA A 233 3.65 11.71 4.38
CA ALA A 233 3.62 10.26 4.25
C ALA A 233 5.06 9.75 4.35
N CYS A 234 5.35 8.99 5.41
CA CYS A 234 6.59 8.23 5.46
C CYS A 234 6.56 7.18 4.34
N ASP A 235 7.68 7.00 3.63
CA ASP A 235 7.92 5.75 2.92
C ASP A 235 7.65 4.60 3.91
N ASP A 236 6.88 3.59 3.50
CA ASP A 236 6.21 2.50 4.25
C ASP A 236 7.01 1.69 5.30
N SER A 237 8.16 2.14 5.80
CA SER A 237 8.63 1.74 7.12
C SER A 237 7.79 2.45 8.20
N GLY A 238 6.49 2.12 8.27
CA GLY A 238 5.59 2.59 9.33
C GLY A 238 6.31 2.48 10.67
N ASN A 239 6.37 3.57 11.42
CA ASN A 239 7.24 3.73 12.58
C ASN A 239 6.95 2.61 13.62
N PRO A 240 7.65 1.46 13.61
CA PRO A 240 7.15 0.23 14.22
C PRO A 240 7.08 0.35 15.74
N GLY A 241 7.92 1.24 16.29
CA GLY A 241 7.98 1.54 17.71
C GLY A 241 6.79 2.32 18.24
N LEU A 242 6.00 2.99 17.40
CA LEU A 242 4.81 3.74 17.84
C LEU A 242 3.65 2.77 18.12
N HIS A 243 3.41 1.83 17.20
CA HIS A 243 2.37 0.81 17.34
C HIS A 243 2.70 -0.18 18.46
N GLY A 244 3.97 -0.54 18.62
CA GLY A 244 4.43 -1.45 19.68
C GLY A 244 4.09 -0.97 21.10
N SER A 245 4.33 0.30 21.43
CA SER A 245 4.11 0.81 22.81
C SER A 245 2.65 0.73 23.25
N ILE A 246 1.73 1.16 22.37
CA ILE A 246 0.29 1.15 22.67
C ILE A 246 -0.24 -0.28 22.60
N SER A 247 0.26 -1.10 21.67
CA SER A 247 -0.10 -2.52 21.55
C SER A 247 0.33 -3.31 22.78
N ASP A 248 1.53 -3.07 23.32
CA ASP A 248 2.02 -3.72 24.53
C ASP A 248 1.15 -3.38 25.74
N LEU A 249 0.70 -2.12 25.86
CA LEU A 249 -0.22 -1.70 26.93
C LEU A 249 -1.60 -2.31 26.79
N TYR A 250 -2.10 -2.43 25.56
CA TYR A 250 -3.36 -3.12 25.27
C TYR A 250 -3.25 -4.61 25.64
N SER A 251 -2.19 -5.30 25.22
CA SER A 251 -1.95 -6.72 25.53
C SER A 251 -1.80 -6.97 27.04
N GLN A 252 -1.13 -6.08 27.78
CA GLN A 252 -0.99 -6.19 29.23
C GLN A 252 -2.33 -6.02 29.98
N ARG A 253 -3.32 -5.36 29.37
CA ARG A 253 -4.60 -5.02 30.00
C ARG A 253 -5.81 -5.72 29.39
N GLN A 254 -5.61 -6.70 28.52
CA GLN A 254 -6.69 -7.49 27.90
C GLN A 254 -7.65 -8.16 28.91
N HIS A 255 -7.25 -8.26 30.19
CA HIS A 255 -8.03 -8.82 31.29
C HIS A 255 -8.68 -7.78 32.23
N SER A 256 -8.45 -6.48 32.05
CA SER A 256 -9.04 -5.41 32.87
C SER A 256 -9.89 -4.51 31.99
N SER A 257 -11.22 -4.53 32.17
CA SER A 257 -12.20 -3.71 31.44
C SER A 257 -12.14 -2.20 31.74
N SER A 258 -11.04 -1.72 32.32
CA SER A 258 -10.88 -0.32 32.74
C SER A 258 -10.26 0.51 31.61
N HIS A 259 -10.97 1.55 31.18
CA HIS A 259 -10.43 2.60 30.30
C HIS A 259 -9.16 3.23 30.91
N LEU A 260 -8.30 3.76 30.04
CA LEU A 260 -7.10 4.50 30.45
C LEU A 260 -7.49 5.76 31.23
N SER A 261 -6.80 6.03 32.33
CA SER A 261 -6.95 7.29 33.05
C SER A 261 -6.29 8.46 32.30
N GLU A 262 -6.71 9.69 32.57
CA GLU A 262 -6.15 10.90 31.93
C GLU A 262 -4.61 10.96 32.03
N LYS A 263 -4.05 10.61 33.18
CA LYS A 263 -2.59 10.61 33.40
C LYS A 263 -1.87 9.56 32.58
N GLU A 264 -2.50 8.40 32.36
CA GLU A 264 -1.94 7.33 31.55
C GLU A 264 -1.96 7.73 30.07
N VAL A 265 -3.08 8.27 29.58
CA VAL A 265 -3.19 8.79 28.21
C VAL A 265 -2.15 9.88 27.96
N GLN A 266 -2.00 10.84 28.87
CA GLN A 266 -0.98 11.89 28.76
C GLN A 266 0.44 11.32 28.71
N LYS A 267 0.77 10.36 29.58
CA LYS A 267 2.10 9.74 29.60
C LYS A 267 2.41 9.00 28.30
N GLU A 268 1.47 8.21 27.80
CA GLU A 268 1.66 7.47 26.56
C GLU A 268 1.75 8.40 25.35
N LEU A 269 0.93 9.45 25.32
CA LEU A 269 1.00 10.45 24.27
C LEU A 269 2.34 11.19 24.30
N GLU A 270 2.85 11.58 25.48
CA GLU A 270 4.19 12.18 25.63
C GLU A 270 5.31 11.23 25.13
N LEU A 271 5.22 9.92 25.42
CA LEU A 271 6.16 8.91 24.91
C LEU A 271 6.10 8.79 23.39
N VAL A 272 4.89 8.75 22.80
CA VAL A 272 4.66 8.70 21.36
C VAL A 272 5.26 9.92 20.67
N ILE A 273 4.98 11.13 21.19
CA ILE A 273 5.52 12.38 20.65
C ILE A 273 7.06 12.34 20.63
N SER A 274 7.70 11.85 21.71
CA SER A 274 9.17 11.80 21.82
C SER A 274 9.85 10.91 20.76
N ARG A 275 9.11 10.02 20.10
CA ARG A 275 9.60 9.12 19.06
C ARG A 275 9.33 9.64 17.64
N CYS A 276 8.59 10.74 17.52
CA CYS A 276 8.27 11.37 16.24
C CYS A 276 9.23 12.53 15.98
N GLY A 277 9.72 12.66 14.75
CA GLY A 277 10.50 13.82 14.33
C GLY A 277 9.65 15.08 14.17
N GLU A 278 8.42 14.90 13.69
CA GLU A 278 7.44 15.96 13.49
C GLU A 278 6.04 15.48 13.92
N VAL A 279 5.30 16.34 14.63
CA VAL A 279 3.96 16.04 15.15
C VAL A 279 3.04 17.23 14.92
N PHE A 280 1.88 16.96 14.33
CA PHE A 280 0.84 17.96 14.10
C PHE A 280 -0.37 17.68 15.01
N PHE A 281 -0.73 18.63 15.85
CA PHE A 281 -1.99 18.62 16.60
C PHE A 281 -3.01 19.50 15.89
N LEU A 282 -4.12 18.91 15.48
CA LEU A 282 -5.26 19.64 14.92
C LEU A 282 -6.44 19.57 15.88
N ILE A 283 -6.83 20.73 16.41
CA ILE A 283 -7.92 20.85 17.38
C ILE A 283 -9.07 21.59 16.71
N ASP A 284 -10.09 20.84 16.31
CA ASP A 284 -11.29 21.40 15.69
C ASP A 284 -12.30 21.89 16.75
N ALA A 285 -12.88 23.07 16.50
CA ALA A 285 -13.95 23.69 17.26
C ALA A 285 -13.67 23.74 18.76
N LEU A 286 -12.53 24.32 19.16
CA LEU A 286 -12.13 24.42 20.57
C LEU A 286 -13.20 25.14 21.43
N ASP A 287 -13.99 26.04 20.83
CA ASP A 287 -15.13 26.71 21.47
C ASP A 287 -16.30 25.78 21.84
N GLU A 288 -16.44 24.62 21.19
CA GLU A 288 -17.47 23.62 21.51
C GLU A 288 -17.19 22.88 22.83
N CYS A 289 -15.97 22.98 23.37
CA CYS A 289 -15.64 22.48 24.70
C CYS A 289 -16.16 23.45 25.78
N LEU A 290 -17.37 23.18 26.26
CA LEU A 290 -18.05 24.02 27.25
C LEU A 290 -17.45 23.95 28.67
N ASP A 291 -16.76 22.85 29.01
CA ASP A 291 -16.07 22.76 30.31
C ASP A 291 -14.75 23.54 30.28
N VAL A 292 -14.81 24.75 30.85
CA VAL A 292 -13.70 25.67 30.96
C VAL A 292 -12.47 25.07 31.66
N ARG A 293 -12.66 24.17 32.64
CA ARG A 293 -11.56 23.55 33.38
C ARG A 293 -10.82 22.55 32.50
N VAL A 294 -11.56 21.68 31.83
CA VAL A 294 -11.00 20.69 30.89
C VAL A 294 -10.22 21.42 29.79
N ARG A 295 -10.85 22.42 29.19
CA ARG A 295 -10.26 23.23 28.14
C ARG A 295 -8.98 23.92 28.60
N ARG A 296 -8.97 24.51 29.79
CA ARG A 296 -7.78 25.16 30.37
C ARG A 296 -6.66 24.16 30.66
N GLN A 297 -6.98 23.01 31.24
CA GLN A 297 -5.99 21.97 31.54
C GLN A 297 -5.34 21.42 30.27
N PHE A 298 -6.15 21.20 29.23
CA PHE A 298 -5.67 20.77 27.91
C PHE A 298 -4.73 21.80 27.28
N LEU A 299 -5.10 23.08 27.29
CA LEU A 299 -4.27 24.15 26.74
C LEU A 299 -2.94 24.29 27.49
N ILE A 300 -2.95 24.22 28.83
CA ILE A 300 -1.71 24.21 29.65
C ILE A 300 -0.81 23.04 29.27
N TRP A 301 -1.40 21.85 29.05
CA TRP A 301 -0.65 20.69 28.60
C TRP A 301 -0.06 20.89 27.20
N ILE A 302 -0.80 21.47 26.26
CA ILE A 302 -0.29 21.84 24.92
C ILE A 302 0.91 22.80 25.03
N GLU A 303 0.82 23.84 25.87
CA GLU A 303 1.93 24.78 26.06
C GLU A 303 3.17 24.08 26.64
N LYS A 304 2.97 23.16 27.60
CA LYS A 304 4.04 22.35 28.17
C LYS A 304 4.76 21.52 27.09
N ILE A 305 4.02 20.79 26.24
CA ILE A 305 4.68 19.96 25.20
C ILE A 305 5.39 20.80 24.15
N LEU A 306 4.86 21.99 23.81
CA LEU A 306 5.50 22.92 22.86
C LEU A 306 6.81 23.49 23.40
N THR A 307 6.98 23.59 24.72
CA THR A 307 8.19 24.13 25.36
C THR A 307 9.24 23.09 25.72
N PHE A 308 8.83 21.83 25.96
CA PHE A 308 9.70 20.81 26.57
C PHE A 308 10.38 19.88 25.56
N ASN A 309 9.87 19.76 24.33
CA ASN A 309 10.42 18.85 23.34
C ASN A 309 11.41 19.54 22.38
N ASP A 310 12.70 19.41 22.68
CA ASP A 310 13.79 19.93 21.82
C ASP A 310 14.04 19.05 20.59
N ASN A 311 13.70 17.76 20.66
CA ASN A 311 13.99 16.77 19.61
C ASN A 311 12.83 16.56 18.62
N THR A 312 11.63 17.05 18.94
CA THR A 312 10.42 16.85 18.11
C THR A 312 9.86 18.19 17.69
N ASN A 313 9.65 18.37 16.38
CA ASN A 313 8.98 19.55 15.86
C ASN A 313 7.46 19.41 16.06
N ILE A 314 6.91 20.08 17.08
CA ILE A 314 5.47 20.06 17.33
C ILE A 314 4.83 21.31 16.76
N LYS A 315 3.79 21.10 15.95
CA LYS A 315 2.96 22.15 15.36
C LYS A 315 1.50 21.96 15.78
N VAL A 316 0.83 23.03 16.16
CA VAL A 316 -0.55 23.02 16.64
C VAL A 316 -1.39 23.95 15.79
N LEU A 317 -2.50 23.44 15.26
CA LEU A 317 -3.53 24.21 14.60
C LEU A 317 -4.82 24.09 15.39
N VAL A 318 -5.47 25.23 15.64
CA VAL A 318 -6.72 25.27 16.40
C VAL A 318 -7.76 26.03 15.63
N THR A 319 -8.97 25.48 15.50
CA THR A 319 -10.12 26.19 14.96
C THR A 319 -11.05 26.63 16.10
N THR A 320 -11.56 27.86 16.03
CA THR A 320 -12.49 28.42 17.02
C THR A 320 -13.37 29.53 16.44
N ARG A 321 -14.35 30.03 17.19
CA ARG A 321 -15.14 31.22 16.82
C ARG A 321 -14.41 32.52 17.15
N HIS A 322 -14.79 33.61 16.47
CA HIS A 322 -14.17 34.93 16.68
C HIS A 322 -14.38 35.49 18.09
N ASP A 323 -15.50 35.21 18.72
CA ASP A 323 -15.90 35.68 20.05
C ASP A 323 -15.31 34.86 21.20
N ASP A 324 -14.61 33.78 20.87
CA ASP A 324 -13.97 32.92 21.85
C ASP A 324 -12.68 33.54 22.42
N LYS A 325 -12.84 34.17 23.59
CA LYS A 325 -11.73 34.82 24.30
C LYS A 325 -10.63 33.84 24.76
N PHE A 326 -10.95 32.57 24.96
CA PHE A 326 -10.01 31.58 25.48
C PHE A 326 -8.99 31.12 24.42
N GLY A 327 -9.44 30.77 23.22
CA GLY A 327 -8.54 30.40 22.12
C GLY A 327 -7.64 31.58 21.72
N ASN A 328 -8.24 32.77 21.61
CA ASN A 328 -7.53 33.98 21.24
C ASN A 328 -6.44 34.37 22.25
N ALA A 329 -6.70 34.34 23.55
CA ALA A 329 -5.69 34.76 24.54
C ALA A 329 -4.53 33.76 24.71
N PHE A 330 -4.79 32.46 24.50
CA PHE A 330 -3.82 31.41 24.79
C PHE A 330 -2.91 31.07 23.60
N LEU A 331 -3.46 31.10 22.38
CA LEU A 331 -2.80 30.55 21.18
C LEU A 331 -2.42 31.61 20.13
N SER A 332 -2.82 32.87 20.28
CA SER A 332 -2.52 33.92 19.30
C SER A 332 -1.06 34.42 19.31
N LYS A 333 -0.11 33.62 19.81
CA LYS A 333 1.27 34.05 20.01
C LYS A 333 2.08 34.07 18.71
N ASP A 334 1.72 33.25 17.71
CA ASP A 334 2.48 33.11 16.46
C ASP A 334 1.70 33.62 15.23
N LEU A 335 0.71 32.84 14.76
CA LEU A 335 0.00 33.11 13.50
C LEU A 335 -1.51 33.00 13.72
N THR A 336 -2.26 33.92 13.12
CA THR A 336 -3.72 33.92 13.12
C THR A 336 -4.24 33.99 11.69
N LEU A 337 -5.26 33.18 11.37
CA LEU A 337 -5.91 33.17 10.07
C LEU A 337 -7.43 33.17 10.26
N GLU A 338 -8.11 34.03 9.53
CA GLU A 338 -9.56 34.11 9.56
C GLU A 338 -10.16 33.23 8.45
N ILE A 339 -10.97 32.26 8.87
CA ILE A 339 -11.76 31.40 8.00
C ILE A 339 -13.09 32.08 7.70
N LYS A 340 -13.20 32.55 6.47
CA LYS A 340 -14.42 33.08 5.88
C LYS A 340 -14.69 32.40 4.55
N ALA A 341 -15.96 32.31 4.19
CA ALA A 341 -16.32 32.06 2.81
C ALA A 341 -15.89 33.27 1.97
N SER A 342 -14.77 33.16 1.24
CA SER A 342 -14.38 34.19 0.26
C SER A 342 -15.30 34.10 -0.95
N ARG A 343 -15.52 35.23 -1.62
CA ARG A 343 -16.30 35.27 -2.88
C ARG A 343 -15.69 34.28 -3.88
N GLU A 344 -14.37 34.33 -4.06
CA GLU A 344 -13.63 33.47 -4.99
C GLU A 344 -13.75 31.98 -4.61
N GLY A 345 -13.77 31.67 -3.31
CA GLY A 345 -13.92 30.31 -2.81
C GLY A 345 -15.31 29.74 -3.04
N VAL A 346 -16.36 30.55 -2.86
CA VAL A 346 -17.75 30.17 -3.16
C VAL A 346 -17.97 30.10 -4.67
N GLU A 347 -17.41 31.02 -5.46
CA GLU A 347 -17.44 30.99 -6.93
C GLU A 347 -16.81 29.71 -7.48
N SER A 348 -15.58 29.42 -7.09
CA SER A 348 -14.85 28.22 -7.51
C SER A 348 -15.61 26.95 -7.14
N PHE A 349 -16.18 26.89 -5.93
CA PHE A 349 -17.03 25.78 -5.52
C PHE A 349 -18.28 25.63 -6.41
N LEU A 350 -18.98 26.73 -6.70
CA LEU A 350 -20.18 26.71 -7.53
C LEU A 350 -19.85 26.26 -8.96
N ASP A 351 -18.79 26.82 -9.55
CA ASP A 351 -18.37 26.52 -10.92
C ASP A 351 -17.88 25.07 -11.06
N ALA A 352 -17.09 24.57 -10.10
CA ALA A 352 -16.61 23.18 -10.08
C ALA A 352 -17.76 22.15 -9.94
N ASN A 353 -18.96 22.59 -9.58
CA ASN A 353 -20.12 21.71 -9.43
C ASN A 353 -21.21 21.96 -10.48
N LEU A 354 -21.02 22.86 -11.45
CA LEU A 354 -22.01 23.19 -12.48
C LEU A 354 -22.57 21.96 -13.21
N ASP A 355 -21.74 20.95 -13.45
CA ASP A 355 -22.10 19.70 -14.13
C ASP A 355 -23.15 18.86 -13.37
N TYR A 356 -23.35 19.10 -12.08
CA TYR A 356 -24.37 18.42 -11.27
C TYR A 356 -25.72 19.14 -11.26
N LEU A 357 -25.83 20.32 -11.87
CA LEU A 357 -27.09 21.09 -11.95
C LEU A 357 -27.94 20.67 -13.16
N PRO A 358 -29.24 20.97 -13.19
CA PRO A 358 -30.07 20.70 -14.35
C PRO A 358 -29.53 21.31 -15.65
N MET A 359 -29.71 20.59 -16.77
CA MET A 359 -29.20 20.95 -18.10
C MET A 359 -29.61 22.36 -18.57
N PHE A 360 -30.75 22.89 -18.12
CA PHE A 360 -31.20 24.24 -18.47
C PHE A 360 -30.36 25.35 -17.82
N ILE A 361 -29.73 25.08 -16.68
CA ILE A 361 -28.78 26.00 -16.02
C ILE A 361 -27.41 25.88 -16.70
N GLN A 362 -26.94 24.64 -16.94
CA GLN A 362 -25.66 24.38 -17.61
C GLN A 362 -25.58 25.03 -19.00
N ARG A 363 -26.68 24.99 -19.76
CA ARG A 363 -26.75 25.54 -21.12
C ARG A 363 -26.94 27.05 -21.18
N ASN A 364 -27.15 27.74 -20.05
CA ASN A 364 -27.43 29.17 -20.02
C ASN A 364 -26.45 29.93 -19.10
N PRO A 365 -25.30 30.39 -19.64
CA PRO A 365 -24.26 31.05 -18.85
C PRO A 365 -24.74 32.32 -18.13
N ASN A 366 -25.68 33.06 -18.72
CA ASN A 366 -26.22 34.28 -18.12
C ASN A 366 -27.08 33.97 -16.89
N LEU A 367 -27.93 32.94 -16.99
CA LEU A 367 -28.73 32.47 -15.86
C LEU A 367 -27.83 31.91 -14.75
N TRP A 368 -26.81 31.13 -15.11
CA TRP A 368 -25.83 30.65 -14.15
C TRP A 368 -25.11 31.79 -13.44
N GLY A 369 -24.63 32.80 -14.18
CA GLY A 369 -23.97 33.97 -13.60
C GLY A 369 -24.85 34.73 -12.60
N TYR A 370 -26.14 34.90 -12.93
CA TYR A 370 -27.11 35.51 -12.02
C TYR A 370 -27.30 34.69 -10.74
N ILE A 371 -27.57 33.39 -10.89
CA ILE A 371 -27.76 32.46 -9.76
C ILE A 371 -26.53 32.44 -8.85
N ARG A 372 -25.35 32.35 -9.45
CA ARG A 372 -24.07 32.30 -8.76
C ARG A 372 -23.86 33.55 -7.92
N ASN A 373 -24.05 34.74 -8.51
CA ASN A 373 -23.92 36.02 -7.80
C ASN A 373 -24.90 36.13 -6.63
N GLN A 374 -26.14 35.70 -6.81
CA GLN A 374 -27.16 35.71 -5.75
C GLN A 374 -26.78 34.80 -4.58
N ILE A 375 -26.25 33.61 -4.86
CA ILE A 375 -25.78 32.69 -3.81
C ILE A 375 -24.60 33.30 -3.05
N ILE A 376 -23.66 33.94 -3.75
CA ILE A 376 -22.48 34.58 -3.14
C ILE A 376 -22.90 35.73 -2.22
N GLU A 377 -23.76 36.62 -2.71
CA GLU A 377 -24.26 37.76 -1.92
C GLU A 377 -25.03 37.29 -0.70
N SER A 378 -25.83 36.23 -0.84
CA SER A 378 -26.62 35.65 0.25
C SER A 378 -25.77 34.85 1.25
N ALA A 379 -24.69 34.19 0.81
CA ALA A 379 -23.84 33.36 1.65
C ALA A 379 -23.03 34.18 2.67
N GLY A 380 -22.68 35.43 2.32
CA GLY A 380 -21.83 36.27 3.16
C GLY A 380 -20.54 35.55 3.55
N ALA A 381 -20.22 35.51 4.85
CA ALA A 381 -19.06 34.80 5.39
C ALA A 381 -19.28 33.29 5.64
N MET A 382 -20.49 32.75 5.38
CA MET A 382 -20.88 31.37 5.71
C MET A 382 -20.90 30.47 4.47
N PHE A 383 -20.05 29.44 4.46
CA PHE A 383 -19.98 28.48 3.36
C PHE A 383 -21.15 27.48 3.37
N LEU A 384 -21.63 27.10 4.57
CA LEU A 384 -22.76 26.20 4.75
C LEU A 384 -24.04 26.73 4.09
N LEU A 385 -24.23 28.05 4.10
CA LEU A 385 -25.38 28.69 3.49
C LEU A 385 -25.34 28.55 1.96
N GLY A 386 -24.18 28.81 1.35
CA GLY A 386 -23.97 28.54 -0.08
C GLY A 386 -24.23 27.07 -0.46
N HIS A 387 -23.77 26.12 0.36
CA HIS A 387 -24.05 24.70 0.17
C HIS A 387 -25.55 24.34 0.31
N LEU A 388 -26.26 24.92 1.28
CA LEU A 388 -27.70 24.71 1.46
C LEU A 388 -28.50 25.26 0.27
N TYR A 389 -28.16 26.46 -0.22
CA TYR A 389 -28.76 27.02 -1.43
C TYR A 389 -28.51 26.14 -2.65
N TYR A 390 -27.28 25.67 -2.79
CA TYR A 390 -26.88 24.79 -3.89
C TYR A 390 -27.59 23.43 -3.84
N SER A 391 -27.66 22.80 -2.66
CA SER A 391 -28.27 21.48 -2.49
C SER A 391 -29.79 21.48 -2.68
N GLN A 392 -30.49 22.55 -2.27
CA GLN A 392 -31.92 22.69 -2.51
C GLN A 392 -32.25 22.86 -3.99
N ARG A 393 -31.38 23.51 -4.78
CA ARG A 393 -31.57 23.68 -6.24
C ARG A 393 -31.39 22.39 -7.03
N LYS A 394 -30.64 21.42 -6.50
CA LYS A 394 -30.57 20.06 -7.07
C LYS A 394 -31.94 19.35 -7.09
N VAL A 395 -32.87 19.79 -6.23
CA VAL A 395 -34.22 19.21 -6.08
C VAL A 395 -35.29 19.95 -6.92
N ALA A 396 -34.95 21.09 -7.55
CA ALA A 396 -35.88 21.85 -8.37
C ALA A 396 -35.81 21.38 -9.84
N GLU A 397 -36.77 20.54 -10.24
CA GLU A 397 -36.86 19.99 -11.59
C GLU A 397 -37.38 20.99 -12.65
N GLU A 398 -37.97 22.12 -12.23
CA GLU A 398 -38.61 23.09 -13.12
C GLU A 398 -38.11 24.54 -12.96
N PRO A 399 -37.92 25.30 -14.06
CA PRO A 399 -37.40 26.68 -14.06
C PRO A 399 -38.22 27.68 -13.23
N GLU A 400 -39.55 27.59 -13.29
CA GLU A 400 -40.46 28.50 -12.57
C GLU A 400 -40.33 28.32 -11.05
N SER A 401 -40.15 27.07 -10.59
CA SER A 401 -39.97 26.76 -9.17
C SER A 401 -38.66 27.29 -8.57
N VAL A 402 -37.65 27.57 -9.41
CA VAL A 402 -36.37 28.15 -8.98
C VAL A 402 -36.52 29.65 -8.79
N LEU A 403 -37.24 30.33 -9.69
CA LEU A 403 -37.48 31.77 -9.62
C LEU A 403 -38.46 32.14 -8.50
N ASP A 404 -39.55 31.39 -8.34
CA ASP A 404 -40.54 31.59 -7.26
C ASP A 404 -39.93 31.42 -5.86
N ARG A 405 -38.98 30.47 -5.71
CA ARG A 405 -38.25 30.28 -4.46
C ARG A 405 -37.21 31.37 -4.21
N CYS A 406 -36.65 32.00 -5.24
CA CYS A 406 -35.80 33.18 -5.08
C CYS A 406 -36.63 34.40 -4.60
N SER A 407 -37.86 34.56 -5.10
CA SER A 407 -38.76 35.64 -4.65
C SER A 407 -39.29 35.44 -3.24
N ALA A 408 -39.59 34.20 -2.83
CA ALA A 408 -40.12 33.90 -1.50
C ALA A 408 -39.12 34.19 -0.35
N TRP A 409 -37.84 34.41 -0.66
CA TRP A 409 -36.75 34.56 0.32
C TRP A 409 -36.27 36.02 0.43
N GLY A 410 -37.04 36.99 -0.09
CA GLY A 410 -36.83 38.42 0.15
C GLY A 410 -35.76 39.08 -0.74
N ILE A 411 -35.57 38.60 -1.97
CA ILE A 411 -34.56 39.11 -2.93
C ILE A 411 -35.22 39.96 -4.05
N MET A 412 -36.40 40.52 -3.80
CA MET A 412 -37.15 41.35 -4.76
C MET A 412 -37.29 42.82 -4.33
N ASP A 413 -36.48 43.30 -3.37
CA ASP A 413 -36.47 44.72 -3.00
C ASP A 413 -35.44 45.56 -3.80
N TRP A 414 -34.84 45.00 -4.86
CA TRP A 414 -33.94 45.72 -5.78
C TRP A 414 -34.14 45.35 -7.28
N LEU A 415 -35.41 45.30 -7.70
CA LEU A 415 -35.84 45.61 -9.08
C LEU A 415 -36.84 46.76 -8.99
#